data_AF-A0A7C7AC94-F1
#
_entry.id   AF-A0A7C7AC94-F1
#
_cell.length_a   1.000
_cell.length_b   1.000
_cell.length_c   1.000
_cell.angle_alpha   90.00
_cell.angle_beta   90.00
_cell.angle_gamma   90.00
#
_symmetry.space_group_name_H-M   'P 1'
#
loop_
_entity.id
_entity.type
_entity.pdbx_description
1 polymer ?
#
loop_
_entity_poly.entity_id
_entity_poly.type
_entity_poly.pdbx_seq_one_letter_code
_entity_poly.pdbx_strand_id
1 'polypeptide(L)'
;MNSQPLTAIFLVIAPVILITGLIKGFGKRFNFYEHILASAGSVLLSILVYLKLYSKVYGQTAFDPFWKSFRQLFTSGVINADYILSMNHQLGMFRNFDTAEQLAGFFIEQMKMAIPAVLLIFSLAYGVFLFLILRLIMKKFGYSTQPVLPFEEWSLPRGMGMGLVVLLLIAIMGRGLGISNFEVVQFTIAALLSFMFTVLGLSVLWFFLKAGRVPAVIRWILAILVYLFVGFGLPFLGMFDHIFHMRWKYENKFLFKNGR
;
A
#
# COMPACT_ATOMS: atom_id res chain seq x y z
N MET A 1 12.45 -17.17 -23.78
CA MET A 1 12.43 -15.74 -24.17
C MET A 1 12.57 -14.87 -22.93
N ASN A 2 13.51 -13.92 -22.93
CA ASN A 2 13.75 -13.01 -21.80
C ASN A 2 12.51 -12.10 -21.57
N SER A 3 11.91 -12.13 -20.39
CA SER A 3 10.72 -11.33 -20.04
C SER A 3 11.05 -9.90 -19.60
N GLN A 4 12.34 -9.60 -19.36
CA GLN A 4 12.82 -8.29 -18.92
C GLN A 4 12.33 -7.08 -19.75
N PRO A 5 12.30 -7.11 -21.10
CA PRO A 5 11.81 -5.97 -21.87
C PRO A 5 10.32 -5.68 -21.64
N LEU A 6 9.48 -6.73 -21.57
CA LEU A 6 8.05 -6.60 -21.25
C LEU A 6 7.85 -5.98 -19.85
N THR A 7 8.63 -6.44 -18.88
CA THR A 7 8.57 -5.92 -17.51
C THR A 7 8.98 -4.44 -17.45
N ALA A 8 10.09 -4.05 -18.09
CA ALA A 8 10.56 -2.66 -18.08
C ALA A 8 9.56 -1.69 -18.75
N ILE A 9 8.98 -2.09 -19.89
CA ILE A 9 8.02 -1.25 -20.62
C ILE A 9 6.79 -0.98 -19.76
N PHE A 10 6.17 -2.01 -19.21
CA PHE A 10 4.89 -1.81 -18.52
C PHE A 10 5.02 -1.39 -17.07
N LEU A 11 6.09 -1.77 -16.35
CA LEU A 11 6.24 -1.37 -14.94
C LEU A 11 6.89 -0.01 -14.77
N VAL A 12 7.59 0.51 -15.79
CA VAL A 12 8.32 1.79 -15.69
C VAL A 12 7.87 2.78 -16.75
N ILE A 13 7.96 2.41 -18.04
CA ILE A 13 7.75 3.38 -19.14
C ILE A 13 6.28 3.78 -19.27
N ALA A 14 5.37 2.81 -19.33
CA ALA A 14 3.93 3.03 -19.46
C ALA A 14 3.35 3.95 -18.37
N PRO A 15 3.56 3.69 -17.05
CA PRO A 15 3.02 4.56 -16.01
C PRO A 15 3.65 5.96 -16.05
N VAL A 16 4.93 6.10 -16.41
CA VAL A 16 5.57 7.41 -16.56
C VAL A 16 4.91 8.23 -17.67
N ILE A 17 4.62 7.62 -18.83
CA ILE A 17 3.94 8.29 -19.94
C ILE A 17 2.53 8.70 -19.53
N LEU A 18 1.75 7.79 -18.92
CA LEU A 18 0.38 8.07 -18.47
C LEU A 18 0.33 9.21 -17.46
N ILE A 19 1.18 9.17 -16.42
CA ILE A 19 1.22 10.20 -15.38
C ILE A 19 1.67 11.55 -15.95
N THR A 20 2.68 11.56 -16.83
CA THR A 20 3.12 12.81 -17.48
C THR A 20 2.00 13.40 -18.35
N GLY A 21 1.26 12.55 -19.07
CA GLY A 21 0.07 12.94 -19.84
C GLY A 21 -1.01 13.54 -18.94
N LEU A 22 -1.28 12.93 -17.79
CA LEU A 22 -2.24 13.45 -16.80
C LEU A 22 -1.84 14.83 -16.27
N ILE A 23 -0.56 15.00 -15.89
CA ILE A 23 -0.08 16.30 -15.37
C ILE A 23 -0.18 17.37 -16.47
N LYS A 24 0.18 17.07 -17.73
CA LYS A 24 0.07 18.03 -18.83
C LYS A 24 -1.37 18.36 -19.21
N GLY A 25 -2.23 17.34 -19.32
CA GLY A 25 -3.60 17.48 -19.80
C GLY A 25 -4.54 18.13 -18.77
N PHE A 26 -4.43 17.73 -17.50
CA PHE A 26 -5.32 18.24 -16.46
C PHE A 26 -4.70 19.39 -15.65
N GLY A 27 -3.37 19.54 -15.62
CA GLY A 27 -2.69 20.69 -15.01
C GLY A 27 -3.20 21.03 -13.62
N LYS A 28 -3.77 22.24 -13.46
CA LYS A 28 -4.37 22.74 -12.20
C LYS A 28 -5.85 22.37 -12.01
N ARG A 29 -6.50 21.72 -12.98
CA ARG A 29 -7.92 21.33 -12.86
C ARG A 29 -8.11 20.24 -11.82
N PHE A 30 -7.12 19.37 -11.67
CA PHE A 30 -7.12 18.35 -10.63
C PHE A 30 -6.54 18.87 -9.33
N ASN A 31 -7.14 18.44 -8.22
CA ASN A 31 -6.57 18.62 -6.89
C ASN A 31 -5.50 17.56 -6.58
N PHE A 32 -4.81 17.71 -5.43
CA PHE A 32 -3.66 16.87 -5.10
C PHE A 32 -4.04 15.39 -4.97
N TYR A 33 -5.21 15.12 -4.40
CA TYR A 33 -5.73 13.77 -4.20
C TYR A 33 -6.20 13.14 -5.51
N GLU A 34 -6.79 13.93 -6.41
CA GLU A 34 -7.16 13.48 -7.76
C GLU A 34 -5.92 13.10 -8.57
N HIS A 35 -4.83 13.87 -8.49
CA HIS A 35 -3.55 13.50 -9.10
C HIS A 35 -2.96 12.21 -8.50
N ILE A 36 -3.03 12.02 -7.19
CA ILE A 36 -2.62 10.77 -6.54
C ILE A 36 -3.46 9.60 -7.06
N LEU A 37 -4.78 9.72 -7.06
CA LEU A 37 -5.68 8.65 -7.47
C LEU A 37 -5.52 8.30 -8.96
N ALA A 38 -5.40 9.30 -9.82
CA ALA A 38 -5.17 9.10 -11.25
C ALA A 38 -3.79 8.48 -11.53
N SER A 39 -2.77 8.83 -10.73
CA SER A 39 -1.43 8.24 -10.84
C SER A 39 -1.41 6.79 -10.36
N ALA A 40 -2.07 6.49 -9.24
CA ALA A 40 -2.25 5.14 -8.74
C ALA A 40 -3.03 4.28 -9.77
N GLY A 41 -4.10 4.82 -10.34
CA GLY A 41 -4.87 4.18 -11.41
C GLY A 41 -4.03 3.91 -12.67
N SER A 42 -3.13 4.83 -13.04
CA SER A 42 -2.22 4.65 -14.18
C SER A 42 -1.22 3.50 -13.96
N VAL A 43 -0.66 3.41 -12.75
CA VAL A 43 0.22 2.31 -12.36
C VAL A 43 -0.55 1.00 -12.32
N LEU A 44 -1.71 0.96 -11.67
CA LEU A 44 -2.55 -0.24 -11.60
C LEU A 44 -2.92 -0.73 -13.00
N LEU A 45 -3.36 0.16 -13.88
CA LEU A 45 -3.71 -0.17 -15.26
C LEU A 45 -2.51 -0.77 -15.99
N SER A 46 -1.32 -0.19 -15.85
CA SER A 46 -0.11 -0.69 -16.49
C SER A 46 0.30 -2.07 -15.98
N ILE A 47 0.16 -2.32 -14.66
CA ILE A 47 0.38 -3.64 -14.08
C ILE A 47 -0.65 -4.66 -14.59
N LEU A 48 -1.94 -4.32 -14.63
CA LEU A 48 -2.98 -5.23 -15.10
C LEU A 48 -2.79 -5.60 -16.59
N VAL A 49 -2.42 -4.62 -17.41
CA VAL A 49 -2.08 -4.86 -18.83
C VAL A 49 -0.86 -5.77 -18.93
N TYR A 50 0.19 -5.52 -18.15
CA TYR A 50 1.36 -6.40 -18.09
C TYR A 50 0.99 -7.83 -17.74
N LEU A 51 0.23 -8.05 -16.65
CA LEU A 51 -0.15 -9.37 -16.19
C LEU A 51 -0.94 -10.14 -17.27
N LYS A 52 -1.87 -9.46 -17.95
CA LYS A 52 -2.66 -10.05 -19.03
C LYS A 52 -1.80 -10.39 -20.26
N LEU A 53 -0.90 -9.49 -20.66
CA LEU A 53 0.01 -9.74 -21.79
C LEU A 53 1.01 -10.85 -21.48
N TYR A 54 1.57 -10.87 -20.27
CA TYR A 54 2.47 -11.94 -19.83
C TYR A 54 1.78 -13.30 -19.95
N SER A 55 0.56 -13.42 -19.41
CA SER A 55 -0.23 -14.65 -19.51
C SER A 55 -0.48 -15.08 -20.95
N LYS A 56 -0.80 -14.13 -21.84
CA LYS A 56 -1.03 -14.42 -23.26
C LYS A 56 0.23 -14.87 -24.01
N VAL A 57 1.38 -14.25 -23.72
CA VAL A 57 2.65 -14.52 -24.43
C VAL A 57 3.31 -15.81 -23.95
N TYR A 58 3.28 -16.07 -22.64
CA TYR A 58 4.02 -17.19 -22.02
C TYR A 58 3.14 -18.39 -21.66
N GLY A 59 1.82 -18.28 -21.79
CA GLY A 59 0.88 -19.36 -21.46
C GLY A 59 0.75 -19.68 -19.96
N GLN A 60 1.39 -18.89 -19.10
CA GLN A 60 1.42 -19.05 -17.64
C GLN A 60 1.31 -17.68 -16.96
N THR A 61 0.90 -17.62 -15.69
CA THR A 61 0.80 -16.35 -14.98
C THR A 61 2.17 -15.78 -14.64
N ALA A 62 2.28 -14.46 -14.49
CA ALA A 62 3.52 -13.81 -14.06
C ALA A 62 3.98 -14.24 -12.65
N PHE A 63 3.08 -14.86 -11.87
CA PHE A 63 3.36 -15.32 -10.52
C PHE A 63 3.78 -16.80 -10.47
N ASP A 64 3.58 -17.59 -11.54
CA ASP A 64 3.89 -19.02 -11.51
C ASP A 64 5.38 -19.32 -11.24
N PRO A 65 6.35 -18.58 -11.81
CA PRO A 65 7.75 -18.75 -11.44
C PRO A 65 7.98 -18.49 -9.96
N PHE A 66 7.30 -17.48 -9.39
CA PHE A 66 7.41 -17.14 -7.98
C PHE A 66 6.83 -18.24 -7.07
N TRP A 67 5.67 -18.81 -7.40
CA TRP A 67 5.09 -19.93 -6.65
C TRP A 67 5.97 -21.18 -6.70
N LYS A 68 6.58 -21.46 -7.85
CA LYS A 68 7.52 -22.57 -8.01
C LYS A 68 8.76 -22.37 -7.14
N SER A 69 9.38 -21.19 -7.21
CA SER A 69 10.54 -20.86 -6.37
C SER A 69 10.20 -20.91 -4.88
N PHE A 70 9.04 -20.38 -4.48
CA PHE A 70 8.61 -20.43 -3.09
C PHE A 70 8.39 -21.87 -2.62
N ARG A 71 7.71 -22.71 -3.40
CA ARG A 71 7.53 -24.13 -3.09
C ARG A 71 8.88 -24.85 -2.98
N GLN A 72 9.81 -24.54 -3.88
CA GLN A 72 11.14 -25.10 -3.86
C GLN A 72 11.89 -24.82 -2.55
N LEU A 73 11.73 -23.62 -1.95
CA LEU A 73 12.39 -23.31 -0.66
C LEU A 73 12.01 -24.27 0.48
N PHE A 74 10.77 -24.77 0.47
CA PHE A 74 10.27 -25.73 1.46
C PHE A 74 10.65 -27.17 1.11
N THR A 75 10.70 -27.52 -0.18
CA THR A 75 10.96 -28.90 -0.60
C THR A 75 12.44 -29.21 -0.82
N SER A 76 13.29 -28.20 -1.04
CA SER A 76 14.72 -28.39 -1.29
C SER A 76 15.56 -28.50 -0.01
N GLY A 77 14.92 -28.53 1.17
CA GLY A 77 15.61 -28.60 2.47
C GLY A 77 16.32 -27.31 2.90
N VAL A 78 16.17 -26.21 2.15
CA VAL A 78 16.71 -24.88 2.56
C VAL A 78 16.01 -24.40 3.81
N ILE A 79 14.69 -24.59 3.87
CA ILE A 79 13.91 -24.45 5.09
C ILE A 79 13.74 -25.85 5.67
N ASN A 80 14.10 -26.04 6.94
CA ASN A 80 13.90 -27.30 7.65
C ASN A 80 12.41 -27.46 8.00
N ALA A 81 11.61 -27.76 6.98
CA ALA A 81 10.16 -27.85 7.08
C ALA A 81 9.73 -28.94 8.09
N ASP A 82 10.50 -30.02 8.22
CA ASP A 82 10.24 -31.09 9.19
C ASP A 82 10.40 -30.61 10.64
N TYR A 83 11.38 -29.74 10.90
CA TYR A 83 11.50 -29.06 12.19
C TYR A 83 10.30 -28.15 12.48
N ILE A 84 9.86 -27.39 11.48
CA ILE A 84 8.68 -26.53 11.61
C ILE A 84 7.43 -27.37 11.88
N LEU A 85 7.23 -28.47 11.15
CA LEU A 85 6.07 -29.35 11.31
C LEU A 85 6.06 -30.04 12.67
N SER A 86 7.18 -30.62 13.09
CA SER A 86 7.30 -31.28 14.39
C SER A 86 7.08 -30.32 15.57
N MET A 87 7.65 -29.12 15.54
CA MET A 87 7.39 -28.08 16.53
C MET A 87 5.90 -27.67 16.56
N ASN A 88 5.28 -27.52 15.39
CA ASN A 88 3.88 -27.12 15.30
C ASN A 88 2.91 -28.23 15.74
N HIS A 89 3.24 -29.50 15.51
CA HIS A 89 2.49 -30.65 16.02
C HIS A 89 2.55 -30.72 17.54
N GLN A 90 3.73 -30.44 18.14
CA GLN A 90 3.89 -30.34 19.60
C GLN A 90 3.06 -29.19 20.20
N LEU A 91 3.01 -28.03 19.54
CA LEU A 91 2.23 -26.87 19.98
C LEU A 91 0.74 -26.97 19.64
N GLY A 92 0.32 -27.99 18.90
CA GLY A 92 -1.07 -28.20 18.48
C GLY A 92 -1.63 -27.17 17.49
N MET A 93 -0.80 -26.28 16.94
CA MET A 93 -1.24 -25.17 16.08
C MET A 93 -1.57 -25.58 14.64
N PHE A 94 -0.94 -26.65 14.12
CA PHE A 94 -1.13 -27.10 12.74
C PHE A 94 -1.21 -28.63 12.63
N ARG A 95 -2.28 -29.21 13.16
CA ARG A 95 -2.51 -30.67 13.09
C ARG A 95 -2.86 -31.21 11.70
N ASN A 96 -3.09 -30.32 10.73
CA ASN A 96 -3.63 -30.67 9.41
C ASN A 96 -2.57 -30.72 8.30
N PHE A 97 -1.30 -30.48 8.64
CA PHE A 97 -0.20 -30.50 7.67
C PHE A 97 0.83 -31.54 8.10
N ASP A 98 1.05 -32.53 7.25
CA ASP A 98 1.98 -33.64 7.52
C ASP A 98 3.22 -33.57 6.62
N THR A 99 3.21 -32.73 5.58
CA THR A 99 4.31 -32.62 4.62
C THR A 99 4.71 -31.18 4.35
N ALA A 100 6.00 -30.98 4.00
CA ALA A 100 6.53 -29.69 3.58
C ALA A 100 5.76 -29.10 2.38
N GLU A 101 5.28 -29.97 1.49
CA GLU A 101 4.50 -29.57 0.31
C GLU A 101 3.10 -29.04 0.67
N GLN A 102 2.41 -29.68 1.61
CA GLN A 102 1.12 -29.18 2.12
C GLN A 102 1.28 -27.83 2.80
N LEU A 103 2.33 -27.68 3.62
CA LEU A 103 2.65 -26.43 4.30
C LEU A 103 2.97 -25.31 3.30
N ALA A 104 3.80 -25.60 2.29
CA ALA A 104 4.11 -24.66 1.21
C ALA A 104 2.84 -24.29 0.42
N GLY A 105 1.98 -25.27 0.13
CA GLY A 105 0.69 -25.06 -0.53
C GLY A 105 -0.21 -24.11 0.25
N PHE A 106 -0.35 -24.31 1.56
CA PHE A 106 -1.10 -23.42 2.43
C PHE A 106 -0.58 -21.98 2.36
N PHE A 107 0.72 -21.75 2.55
CA PHE A 107 1.30 -20.41 2.47
C PHE A 107 1.11 -19.78 1.09
N ILE A 108 1.26 -20.54 0.01
CA ILE A 108 1.01 -20.05 -1.35
C ILE A 108 -0.44 -19.58 -1.50
N GLU A 109 -1.42 -20.33 -0.98
CA GLU A 109 -2.82 -19.90 -1.02
C GLU A 109 -3.06 -18.63 -0.18
N GLN A 110 -2.45 -18.52 1.00
CA GLN A 110 -2.49 -17.28 1.79
C GLN A 110 -1.89 -16.09 1.04
N MET A 111 -0.76 -16.29 0.34
CA MET A 111 -0.12 -15.26 -0.47
C MET A 111 -0.97 -14.87 -1.68
N LYS A 112 -1.66 -15.83 -2.32
CA LYS A 112 -2.57 -15.57 -3.43
C LYS A 112 -3.73 -14.67 -3.01
N MET A 113 -4.30 -14.89 -1.83
CA MET A 113 -5.34 -14.00 -1.27
C MET A 113 -4.84 -12.56 -1.09
N ALA A 114 -3.54 -12.37 -0.85
CA ALA A 114 -2.95 -11.05 -0.65
C ALA A 114 -2.60 -10.32 -1.97
N ILE A 115 -2.58 -10.99 -3.12
CA ILE A 115 -2.18 -10.38 -4.40
C ILE A 115 -2.98 -9.11 -4.70
N PRO A 116 -4.32 -9.08 -4.63
CA PRO A 116 -5.07 -7.87 -4.98
C PRO A 116 -4.72 -6.69 -4.05
N ALA A 117 -4.55 -6.97 -2.75
CA ALA A 117 -4.11 -5.98 -1.77
C ALA A 117 -2.73 -5.41 -2.12
N VAL A 118 -1.76 -6.28 -2.40
CA VAL A 118 -0.39 -5.89 -2.76
C VAL A 118 -0.38 -5.06 -4.04
N LEU A 119 -1.15 -5.45 -5.06
CA LEU A 119 -1.25 -4.69 -6.30
C LEU A 119 -1.83 -3.29 -6.08
N LEU A 120 -2.90 -3.16 -5.28
CA LEU A 120 -3.49 -1.87 -4.95
C LEU A 120 -2.54 -0.99 -4.14
N ILE A 121 -1.96 -1.53 -3.06
CA ILE A 121 -1.03 -0.80 -2.19
C ILE A 121 0.21 -0.37 -2.98
N PHE A 122 0.80 -1.27 -3.76
CA PHE A 122 1.94 -0.97 -4.61
C PHE A 122 1.59 0.10 -5.64
N SER A 123 0.43 -0.02 -6.30
CA SER A 123 0.00 0.98 -7.29
C SER A 123 -0.18 2.36 -6.67
N LEU A 124 -0.72 2.43 -5.45
CA LEU A 124 -0.87 3.67 -4.71
C LEU A 124 0.49 4.26 -4.30
N ALA A 125 1.35 3.47 -3.66
CA ALA A 125 2.65 3.91 -3.20
C ALA A 125 3.56 4.34 -4.37
N TYR A 126 3.64 3.50 -5.41
CA TYR A 126 4.45 3.77 -6.59
C TYR A 126 3.87 4.91 -7.44
N GLY A 127 2.54 5.00 -7.54
CA GLY A 127 1.85 6.10 -8.21
C GLY A 127 2.14 7.45 -7.55
N VAL A 128 2.07 7.54 -6.22
CA VAL A 128 2.47 8.73 -5.45
C VAL A 128 3.94 9.06 -5.70
N PHE A 129 4.83 8.07 -5.60
CA PHE A 129 6.26 8.25 -5.81
C PHE A 129 6.58 8.80 -7.21
N LEU A 130 6.03 8.17 -8.26
CA LEU A 130 6.20 8.62 -9.64
C LEU A 130 5.62 10.01 -9.87
N PHE A 131 4.42 10.29 -9.34
CA PHE A 131 3.82 11.62 -9.43
C PHE A 131 4.74 12.70 -8.84
N LEU A 132 5.29 12.48 -7.64
CA LEU A 132 6.18 13.43 -6.99
C LEU A 132 7.44 13.69 -7.82
N ILE A 133 8.06 12.64 -8.37
CA ILE A 133 9.26 12.75 -9.22
C ILE A 133 8.94 13.47 -10.53
N LEU A 134 7.91 13.03 -11.25
CA LEU A 134 7.55 13.58 -12.55
C LEU A 134 7.11 15.04 -12.43
N ARG A 135 6.41 15.40 -11.35
CA ARG A 135 6.10 16.79 -11.04
C ARG A 135 7.36 17.63 -10.85
N LEU A 136 8.36 17.15 -10.10
CA LEU A 136 9.62 17.87 -9.91
C LEU A 136 10.34 18.09 -11.23
N ILE A 137 10.37 17.07 -12.09
CA ILE A 137 10.94 17.14 -13.44
C ILE A 137 10.17 18.16 -14.28
N MET A 138 8.85 18.08 -14.35
CA MET A 138 8.02 18.98 -15.14
C MET A 138 8.10 20.44 -14.68
N LYS A 139 8.20 20.67 -13.37
CA LYS A 139 8.41 22.02 -12.83
C LYS A 139 9.74 22.61 -13.30
N LYS A 140 10.82 21.80 -13.40
CA LYS A 140 12.10 22.25 -13.97
C LYS A 140 11.98 22.63 -15.45
N PHE A 141 11.07 22.02 -16.19
CA PHE A 141 10.77 22.36 -17.58
C PHE A 141 9.75 23.52 -17.74
N GLY A 142 9.42 24.24 -16.68
CA GLY A 142 8.54 25.41 -16.74
C GLY A 142 7.04 25.11 -16.79
N TYR A 143 6.63 23.85 -16.61
CA TYR A 143 5.20 23.51 -16.54
C TYR A 143 4.60 23.92 -15.20
N SER A 144 3.43 24.56 -15.27
CA SER A 144 2.63 24.86 -14.08
C SER A 144 2.07 23.57 -13.48
N THR A 145 2.52 23.22 -12.28
CA THR A 145 2.02 22.06 -11.52
C THR A 145 1.33 22.51 -10.24
N GLN A 146 0.37 21.73 -9.77
CA GLN A 146 -0.34 22.03 -8.52
C GLN A 146 0.64 21.97 -7.31
N PRO A 147 0.47 22.79 -6.25
CA PRO A 147 1.15 22.60 -4.99
C PRO A 147 0.90 21.20 -4.39
N VAL A 148 1.94 20.61 -3.83
CA VAL A 148 1.87 19.36 -3.05
C VAL A 148 1.82 19.76 -1.58
N LEU A 149 0.88 19.17 -0.85
CA LEU A 149 0.78 19.37 0.59
C LEU A 149 2.02 18.78 1.29
N PRO A 150 2.59 19.48 2.29
CA PRO A 150 3.66 18.92 3.09
C PRO A 150 3.14 17.69 3.86
N PHE A 151 4.03 16.75 4.17
CA PHE A 151 3.65 15.44 4.71
C PHE A 151 2.85 15.54 6.02
N GLU A 152 3.17 16.49 6.90
CA GLU A 152 2.44 16.79 8.14
C GLU A 152 0.98 17.21 7.94
N GLU A 153 0.59 17.64 6.75
CA GLU A 153 -0.78 18.08 6.40
C GLU A 153 -1.55 16.99 5.63
N TRP A 154 -0.92 15.85 5.34
CA TRP A 154 -1.59 14.77 4.64
C TRP A 154 -2.77 14.26 5.47
N SER A 155 -3.94 14.31 4.85
CA SER A 155 -5.22 13.87 5.41
C SER A 155 -6.04 13.22 4.30
N LEU A 156 -7.04 12.41 4.64
CA LEU A 156 -7.97 11.91 3.63
C LEU A 156 -9.03 12.98 3.31
N PRO A 157 -9.43 13.12 2.03
CA PRO A 157 -10.58 13.94 1.67
C PRO A 157 -11.81 13.55 2.50
N ARG A 158 -12.62 14.55 2.86
CA ARG A 158 -13.87 14.32 3.60
C ARG A 158 -14.74 13.32 2.84
N GLY A 159 -15.19 12.28 3.53
CA GLY A 159 -16.01 11.20 2.96
C GLY A 159 -15.21 10.00 2.45
N MET A 160 -13.93 10.13 2.10
CA MET A 160 -13.13 8.99 1.62
C MET A 160 -12.91 7.95 2.73
N GLY A 161 -12.59 8.39 3.95
CA GLY A 161 -12.46 7.50 5.11
C GLY A 161 -13.76 6.77 5.43
N MET A 162 -14.89 7.49 5.44
CA MET A 162 -16.22 6.88 5.65
C MET A 162 -16.59 5.90 4.54
N GLY A 163 -16.32 6.24 3.27
CA GLY A 163 -16.55 5.35 2.14
C GLY A 163 -15.77 4.03 2.27
N LEU A 164 -14.50 4.10 2.68
CA LEU A 164 -13.69 2.90 2.90
C LEU A 164 -14.18 2.07 4.10
N VAL A 165 -14.63 2.71 5.19
CA VAL A 165 -15.25 2.01 6.33
C VAL A 165 -16.55 1.32 5.91
N VAL A 166 -17.42 1.98 5.14
CA VAL A 166 -18.65 1.38 4.60
C VAL A 166 -18.32 0.20 3.69
N LEU A 167 -17.32 0.33 2.82
CA LEU A 167 -16.84 -0.77 1.98
C LEU A 167 -16.35 -1.97 2.81
N LEU A 168 -15.64 -1.71 3.92
CA LEU A 168 -15.19 -2.78 4.82
C LEU A 168 -16.38 -3.47 5.49
N LEU A 169 -17.40 -2.73 5.93
CA LEU A 169 -18.61 -3.29 6.51
C LEU A 169 -19.35 -4.19 5.50
N ILE A 170 -19.51 -3.72 4.27
CA ILE A 170 -20.12 -4.50 3.18
C ILE A 170 -19.32 -5.79 2.94
N ALA A 171 -17.98 -5.72 2.94
CA ALA A 171 -17.14 -6.89 2.75
C ALA A 171 -17.26 -7.91 3.89
N ILE A 172 -17.31 -7.44 5.15
CA ILE A 172 -17.53 -8.30 6.32
C ILE A 172 -18.91 -8.97 6.26
N MET A 173 -19.96 -8.21 5.91
CA MET A 173 -21.31 -8.76 5.75
C MET A 173 -21.37 -9.81 4.65
N GLY A 174 -20.80 -9.52 3.47
CA GLY A 174 -20.79 -10.49 2.37
C GLY A 174 -20.01 -11.76 2.70
N ARG A 175 -18.91 -11.66 3.46
CA ARG A 175 -18.22 -12.85 3.99
C ARG A 175 -19.10 -13.62 4.96
N GLY A 176 -19.76 -12.94 5.90
CA GLY A 176 -20.66 -13.56 6.88
C GLY A 176 -21.86 -14.28 6.23
N LEU A 177 -22.31 -13.82 5.08
CA LEU A 177 -23.34 -14.46 4.25
C LEU A 177 -22.82 -15.64 3.42
N GLY A 178 -21.54 -15.99 3.50
CA GLY A 178 -20.94 -17.09 2.76
C GLY A 178 -20.77 -16.83 1.26
N ILE A 179 -20.76 -15.56 0.83
CA ILE A 179 -20.58 -15.23 -0.59
C ILE A 179 -19.15 -15.57 -1.00
N SER A 180 -19.00 -16.32 -2.09
CA SER A 180 -17.69 -16.74 -2.59
C SER A 180 -16.75 -15.56 -2.85
N ASN A 181 -15.46 -15.73 -2.55
CA ASN A 181 -14.38 -14.75 -2.72
C ASN A 181 -14.48 -13.45 -1.88
N PHE A 182 -15.52 -13.28 -1.04
CA PHE A 182 -15.61 -12.10 -0.18
C PHE A 182 -14.52 -12.06 0.90
N GLU A 183 -13.89 -13.19 1.24
CA GLU A 183 -12.71 -13.22 2.11
C GLU A 183 -11.54 -12.44 1.50
N VAL A 184 -11.30 -12.62 0.19
CA VAL A 184 -10.26 -11.90 -0.55
C VAL A 184 -10.57 -10.41 -0.62
N VAL A 185 -11.84 -10.06 -0.86
CA VAL A 185 -12.32 -8.66 -0.89
C VAL A 185 -12.13 -8.01 0.48
N GLN A 186 -12.56 -8.68 1.55
CA GLN A 186 -12.39 -8.20 2.92
C GLN A 186 -10.92 -7.97 3.25
N PHE A 187 -10.06 -8.97 2.98
CA PHE A 187 -8.61 -8.85 3.21
C PHE A 187 -8.02 -7.67 2.45
N THR A 188 -8.40 -7.52 1.18
CA THR A 188 -7.92 -6.44 0.31
C THR A 188 -8.29 -5.06 0.83
N ILE A 189 -9.56 -4.86 1.20
CA ILE A 189 -10.04 -3.58 1.74
C ILE A 189 -9.40 -3.30 3.09
N ALA A 190 -9.31 -4.29 3.98
CA ALA A 190 -8.69 -4.15 5.30
C ALA A 190 -7.20 -3.79 5.20
N ALA A 191 -6.46 -4.45 4.32
CA ALA A 191 -5.05 -4.16 4.09
C ALA A 191 -4.83 -2.76 3.49
N LEU A 192 -5.66 -2.35 2.52
CA LEU A 192 -5.60 -1.02 1.94
C LEU A 192 -5.91 0.06 3.00
N LEU A 193 -6.95 -0.14 3.80
CA LEU A 193 -7.30 0.73 4.93
C LEU A 193 -6.16 0.84 5.93
N SER A 194 -5.61 -0.30 6.35
CA SER A 194 -4.48 -0.34 7.27
C SER A 194 -3.30 0.44 6.71
N PHE A 195 -2.94 0.23 5.44
CA PHE A 195 -1.85 0.95 4.78
C PHE A 195 -2.10 2.47 4.75
N MET A 196 -3.27 2.90 4.27
CA MET A 196 -3.61 4.32 4.17
C MET A 196 -3.58 4.98 5.55
N PHE A 197 -4.17 4.35 6.56
CA PHE A 197 -4.17 4.89 7.91
C PHE A 197 -2.79 4.82 8.58
N THR A 198 -1.91 3.88 8.25
CA THR A 198 -0.50 3.91 8.70
C THR A 198 0.22 5.14 8.16
N VAL A 199 0.04 5.45 6.86
CA VAL A 199 0.64 6.65 6.25
C VAL A 199 0.12 7.92 6.93
N LEU A 200 -1.17 7.99 7.23
CA LEU A 200 -1.75 9.11 7.99
C LEU A 200 -1.26 9.14 9.44
N GLY A 201 -1.12 8.00 10.11
CA GLY A 201 -0.57 7.92 11.46
C GLY A 201 0.86 8.45 11.52
N LEU A 202 1.69 8.13 10.52
CA LEU A 202 3.02 8.70 10.36
C LEU A 202 2.98 10.21 10.08
N SER A 203 2.03 10.68 9.28
CA SER A 203 1.81 12.12 9.04
C SER A 203 1.46 12.86 10.34
N VAL A 204 0.60 12.28 11.18
CA VAL A 204 0.21 12.82 12.50
C VAL A 204 1.40 12.84 13.46
N LEU A 205 2.15 11.74 13.53
CA LEU A 205 3.37 11.68 14.32
C LEU A 205 4.36 12.77 13.89
N TRP A 206 4.57 12.91 12.58
CA TRP A 206 5.47 13.92 12.02
C TRP A 206 5.03 15.34 12.37
N PHE A 207 3.73 15.62 12.29
CA PHE A 207 3.15 16.89 12.72
C PHE A 207 3.48 17.21 14.18
N PHE A 208 3.20 16.30 15.11
CA PHE A 208 3.44 16.54 16.54
C PHE A 208 4.92 16.68 16.88
N LEU A 209 5.79 15.91 16.23
CA LEU A 209 7.23 16.06 16.39
C LEU A 209 7.72 17.42 15.88
N LYS A 210 7.17 17.92 14.77
CA LYS A 210 7.49 19.26 14.25
C LYS A 210 6.95 20.36 15.16
N ALA A 211 5.72 20.22 15.67
CA ALA A 211 5.13 21.15 16.64
C ALA A 211 5.95 21.22 17.95
N GLY A 212 6.47 20.08 18.40
CA GLY A 212 7.40 19.98 19.53
C GLY A 212 8.83 20.45 19.25
N ARG A 213 9.10 21.02 18.06
CA ARG A 213 10.42 21.52 17.63
C ARG A 213 11.53 20.47 17.64
N VAL A 214 11.19 19.19 17.43
CA VAL A 214 12.18 18.12 17.40
C VAL A 214 13.09 18.27 16.16
N PRO A 215 14.43 18.19 16.33
CA PRO A 215 15.38 18.26 15.21
C PRO A 215 15.10 17.22 14.12
N ALA A 216 15.35 17.56 12.86
CA ALA A 216 14.97 16.72 11.71
C ALA A 216 15.52 15.29 11.77
N VAL A 217 16.78 15.11 12.20
CA VAL A 217 17.41 13.79 12.32
C VAL A 217 16.70 12.93 13.35
N ILE A 218 16.41 13.49 14.53
CA ILE A 218 15.71 12.80 15.61
C ILE A 218 14.29 12.43 15.17
N ARG A 219 13.62 13.29 14.39
CA ARG A 219 12.28 13.00 13.86
C ARG A 219 12.27 11.75 12.97
N TRP A 220 13.26 11.61 12.09
CA TRP A 220 13.39 10.42 11.24
C TRP A 220 13.64 9.16 12.06
N ILE A 221 14.55 9.23 13.04
CA ILE A 221 14.83 8.09 13.93
C ILE A 221 13.57 7.67 14.68
N LEU A 222 12.85 8.62 15.29
CA LEU A 222 11.61 8.34 16.01
C LEU A 222 10.52 7.79 15.08
N ALA A 223 10.35 8.34 13.87
CA ALA A 223 9.37 7.83 12.92
C ALA A 223 9.66 6.37 12.51
N ILE A 224 10.94 6.03 12.28
CA ILE A 224 11.38 4.67 11.95
C ILE A 224 11.14 3.73 13.14
N LEU A 225 11.55 4.13 14.36
CA LEU A 225 11.34 3.34 15.56
C LEU A 225 9.85 3.10 15.83
N VAL A 226 9.02 4.13 15.75
CA VAL A 226 7.57 3.98 15.94
C VAL A 226 6.97 3.06 14.88
N TYR A 227 7.42 3.16 13.63
CA TYR A 227 6.97 2.24 12.57
C TYR A 227 7.36 0.78 12.84
N LEU A 228 8.58 0.52 13.29
CA LEU A 228 9.08 -0.83 13.56
C LEU A 228 8.45 -1.45 14.82
N PHE A 229 8.31 -0.69 15.90
CA PHE A 229 7.86 -1.21 17.20
C PHE A 229 6.36 -1.08 17.44
N VAL A 230 5.71 -0.07 16.84
CA VAL A 230 4.30 0.27 17.06
C VAL A 230 3.50 0.17 15.75
N GLY A 231 4.02 -0.55 14.74
CA GLY A 231 3.44 -0.59 13.39
C GLY A 231 1.94 -0.88 13.34
N PHE A 232 1.43 -1.74 14.23
CA PHE A 232 -0.01 -2.01 14.36
C PHE A 232 -0.83 -0.87 14.99
N GLY A 233 -0.22 -0.02 15.81
CA GLY A 233 -0.86 1.15 16.43
C GLY A 233 -0.97 2.37 15.52
N LEU A 234 -0.08 2.49 14.53
CA LEU A 234 -0.06 3.62 13.58
C LEU A 234 -1.37 3.81 12.79
N PRO A 235 -2.00 2.75 12.23
CA PRO A 235 -3.32 2.87 11.63
C PRO A 235 -4.35 3.51 12.56
N PHE A 236 -4.38 3.11 13.83
CA PHE A 236 -5.31 3.68 14.79
C PHE A 236 -5.04 5.15 15.02
N LEU A 237 -3.77 5.57 15.15
CA LEU A 237 -3.42 6.99 15.29
C LEU A 237 -3.91 7.81 14.09
N GLY A 238 -3.72 7.32 12.87
CA GLY A 238 -4.21 7.98 11.65
C GLY A 238 -5.73 8.05 11.60
N MET A 239 -6.41 6.97 12.00
CA MET A 239 -7.87 6.91 12.07
C MET A 239 -8.44 7.86 13.14
N PHE A 240 -7.82 7.90 14.32
CA PHE A 240 -8.20 8.82 15.39
C PHE A 240 -8.09 10.27 14.94
N ASP A 241 -6.99 10.65 14.28
CA ASP A 241 -6.86 12.03 13.78
C ASP A 241 -7.91 12.33 12.72
N HIS A 242 -8.20 11.38 11.82
CA HIS A 242 -9.23 11.56 10.80
C HIS A 242 -10.63 11.78 11.38
N ILE A 243 -11.00 11.07 12.46
CA ILE A 243 -12.30 11.21 13.12
C ILE A 243 -12.33 12.48 13.97
N PHE A 244 -11.34 12.66 14.84
CA PHE A 244 -11.37 13.69 15.90
C PHE A 244 -10.73 15.02 15.49
N HIS A 245 -10.09 15.08 14.32
CA HIS A 245 -9.38 16.25 13.79
C HIS A 245 -8.37 16.83 14.81
N MET A 246 -7.51 15.96 15.35
CA MET A 246 -6.63 16.31 16.48
C MET A 246 -5.62 17.40 16.12
N ARG A 247 -5.01 17.32 14.93
CA ARG A 247 -4.07 18.34 14.42
C ARG A 247 -4.70 19.73 14.35
N TRP A 248 -5.88 19.84 13.73
CA TRP A 248 -6.61 21.10 13.59
C TRP A 248 -6.97 21.74 14.94
N LYS A 249 -7.43 20.93 15.90
CA LYS A 249 -7.71 21.40 17.27
C LYS A 249 -6.46 21.91 17.97
N TYR A 250 -5.32 21.27 17.76
CA TYR A 250 -4.05 21.69 18.33
C TYR A 250 -3.58 23.03 17.75
N GLU A 251 -3.60 23.20 16.43
CA GLU A 251 -3.21 24.46 15.78
C GLU A 251 -4.04 25.63 16.28
N ASN A 252 -5.37 25.48 16.27
CA ASN A 252 -6.31 26.53 16.71
C ASN A 252 -6.17 26.90 18.18
N LYS A 253 -5.82 25.95 19.04
CA LYS A 253 -5.73 26.18 20.49
C LYS A 253 -4.36 26.70 20.94
N PHE A 254 -3.28 26.31 20.28
CA PHE A 254 -1.92 26.52 20.79
C PHE A 254 -0.95 27.24 19.84
N LEU A 255 -1.14 27.17 18.52
CA LEU A 255 -0.29 27.90 17.58
C LEU A 255 -0.79 29.34 17.39
N PHE A 256 -2.10 29.51 17.13
CA PHE A 256 -2.68 30.85 16.94
C PHE A 256 -2.74 31.66 18.25
N LYS A 257 -2.89 31.02 19.41
CA LYS A 257 -2.89 31.70 20.72
C LYS A 257 -1.52 32.23 21.15
N ASN A 258 -0.44 31.69 20.58
CA ASN A 258 0.94 32.09 20.84
C ASN A 258 1.50 33.02 19.75
N GLY A 259 0.65 33.62 18.91
CA GLY A 259 1.04 34.70 17.99
C GLY A 259 1.96 34.26 16.84
N ARG A 260 1.66 33.11 16.22
CA ARG A 260 2.19 32.77 14.89
C ARG A 260 1.07 32.69 13.88
#